data_AF-A0A9E3WVY5-F1
#
_entry.id   AF-A0A9E3WVY5-F1
#
_cell.length_a   1.000
_cell.length_b   1.000
_cell.length_c   1.000
_cell.angle_alpha   90.00
_cell.angle_beta   90.00
_cell.angle_gamma   90.00
#
_symmetry.space_group_name_H-M   'P 1'
#
loop_
_entity.id
_entity.type
_entity.pdbx_description
1 polymer ?
#
loop_
_entity_poly.entity_id
_entity_poly.type
_entity_poly.pdbx_seq_one_letter_code
_entity_poly.pdbx_strand_id
1 'polypeptide(L)'
;TPDDVDLVVLHQANVRIIDAAMAKLGIDRERVFVNLDRYGNTSAGSIPLALAEAQAQGRIKRGDQVVVSGFGAGLSWATALVRW
;
A
#
# COMPACT_ATOMS: atom_id res chain seq x y z
N THR A 1 -13.17 10.24 -2.66
CA THR A 1 -11.99 11.13 -2.58
C THR A 1 -10.89 10.38 -1.83
N PRO A 2 -9.67 10.93 -1.66
CA PRO A 2 -8.68 10.32 -0.77
C PRO A 2 -9.21 10.08 0.66
N ASP A 3 -10.20 10.87 1.10
CA ASP A 3 -10.85 10.73 2.41
C ASP A 3 -11.61 9.41 2.56
N ASP A 4 -12.09 8.81 1.47
CA ASP A 4 -12.86 7.56 1.48
C ASP A 4 -11.99 6.29 1.53
N VAL A 5 -10.66 6.41 1.58
CA VAL A 5 -9.72 5.26 1.49
C VAL A 5 -9.24 4.80 2.87
N ASP A 6 -9.78 3.73 3.42
CA ASP A 6 -9.41 3.26 4.76
C ASP A 6 -7.93 2.82 4.88
N LEU A 7 -7.38 2.22 3.83
CA LEU A 7 -5.97 1.80 3.82
C LEU A 7 -5.33 1.90 2.43
N VAL A 8 -4.07 2.31 2.39
CA VAL A 8 -3.22 2.29 1.21
C VAL A 8 -2.10 1.25 1.40
N VAL A 9 -1.96 0.36 0.43
CA VAL A 9 -0.90 -0.64 0.38
C VAL A 9 -0.12 -0.49 -0.93
N LEU A 10 1.09 0.05 -0.82
CA LEU A 10 1.95 0.26 -1.98
C LEU A 10 2.94 -0.91 -2.17
N HIS A 11 3.48 -1.04 -3.39
CA HIS A 11 4.67 -1.85 -3.62
C HIS A 11 5.81 -1.38 -2.69
N GLN A 12 6.36 -2.31 -1.91
CA GLN A 12 7.38 -2.07 -0.89
C GLN A 12 8.78 -1.93 -1.52
N ALA A 13 8.96 -0.97 -2.44
CA ALA A 13 10.25 -0.73 -3.11
C ALA A 13 11.24 0.06 -2.24
N ASN A 14 10.78 1.19 -1.69
CA ASN A 14 11.59 2.09 -0.88
C ASN A 14 10.68 3.02 -0.08
N VAL A 15 10.97 3.20 1.21
CA VAL A 15 10.16 4.07 2.08
C VAL A 15 10.10 5.52 1.60
N ARG A 16 11.18 6.05 0.99
CA ARG A 16 11.21 7.43 0.45
C ARG A 16 10.22 7.61 -0.70
N ILE A 17 10.00 6.58 -1.53
CA ILE A 17 9.03 6.62 -2.63
C ILE A 17 7.61 6.63 -2.06
N ILE A 18 7.36 5.79 -1.05
CA ILE A 18 6.08 5.71 -0.34
C ILE A 18 5.74 7.07 0.29
N ASP A 19 6.68 7.62 1.06
CA ASP A 19 6.48 8.89 1.77
C ASP A 19 6.29 10.06 0.80
N ALA A 20 7.06 10.10 -0.30
CA ALA A 20 6.89 11.11 -1.34
C ALA A 20 5.52 11.03 -2.04
N ALA A 21 5.02 9.81 -2.30
CA ALA A 21 3.69 9.62 -2.87
C ALA A 21 2.60 10.12 -1.91
N MET A 22 2.72 9.83 -0.61
CA MET A 22 1.76 10.29 0.39
C MET A 22 1.74 11.80 0.54
N ALA A 23 2.91 12.43 0.64
CA ALA A 23 3.03 13.87 0.71
C ALA A 23 2.42 14.56 -0.51
N LYS A 24 2.64 14.01 -1.72
CA LYS A 24 2.06 14.54 -2.96
C LYS A 24 0.54 14.39 -3.03
N LEU A 25 -0.01 13.33 -2.45
CA LEU A 25 -1.44 13.03 -2.47
C LEU A 25 -2.20 13.60 -1.27
N GLY A 26 -1.50 14.17 -0.28
CA GLY A 26 -2.11 14.65 0.97
C GLY A 26 -2.72 13.53 1.81
N ILE A 27 -2.17 12.31 1.72
CA ILE A 27 -2.65 11.15 2.47
C ILE A 27 -1.83 11.01 3.75
N ASP A 28 -2.50 10.89 4.88
CA ASP A 28 -1.84 10.67 6.16
C ASP A 28 -1.04 9.38 6.18
N ARG A 29 0.18 9.47 6.72
CA ARG A 29 1.13 8.34 6.74
C ARG A 29 0.59 7.13 7.50
N GLU A 30 -0.32 7.37 8.44
CA GLU A 30 -1.00 6.37 9.25
C GLU A 30 -1.92 5.48 8.41
N ARG A 31 -2.46 5.99 7.30
CA ARG A 31 -3.32 5.26 6.36
C ARG A 31 -2.52 4.37 5.41
N VAL A 32 -1.20 4.30 5.56
CA VAL A 32 -0.33 3.44 4.74
C VAL A 32 0.22 2.29 5.56
N PHE A 33 0.07 1.07 5.04
CA PHE A 33 0.76 -0.08 5.59
C PHE A 33 2.17 -0.23 4.99
N VAL A 34 3.17 -0.35 5.86
CA VAL A 34 4.57 -0.55 5.48
C VAL A 34 5.19 -1.61 6.38
N ASN A 35 5.80 -2.62 5.77
CA ASN A 35 6.55 -3.69 6.44
C ASN A 35 7.96 -3.86 5.82
N LEU A 36 8.41 -2.82 5.12
CA LEU A 36 9.67 -2.78 4.38
C LEU A 36 10.89 -2.95 5.29
N ASP A 37 10.78 -2.53 6.56
CA ASP A 37 11.78 -2.73 7.61
C ASP A 37 12.01 -4.22 7.94
N ARG A 38 11.01 -5.07 7.71
CA ARG A 38 11.07 -6.51 7.99
C ARG A 38 11.40 -7.36 6.77
N TYR A 39 10.87 -7.00 5.60
CA TYR A 39 10.96 -7.84 4.40
C TYR A 39 11.71 -7.22 3.21
N GLY A 40 11.95 -5.90 3.25
CA GLY A 40 12.49 -5.18 2.10
C GLY A 40 11.60 -5.30 0.86
N ASN A 41 12.21 -5.20 -0.33
CA ASN A 41 11.52 -5.33 -1.60
C ASN A 41 11.41 -6.80 -2.02
N THR A 42 10.20 -7.35 -2.00
CA THR A 42 9.90 -8.73 -2.40
C THR A 42 9.28 -8.81 -3.82
N SER A 43 9.52 -7.80 -4.65
CA SER A 43 9.02 -7.69 -6.03
C SER A 43 7.49 -7.80 -6.08
N ALA A 44 6.94 -8.68 -6.92
CA ALA A 44 5.52 -8.96 -7.01
C ALA A 44 4.89 -9.46 -5.69
N GLY A 45 5.70 -10.00 -4.77
CA GLY A 45 5.26 -10.44 -3.45
C GLY A 45 4.94 -9.30 -2.47
N SER A 46 5.40 -8.07 -2.74
CA SER A 46 5.34 -6.98 -1.76
C SER A 46 3.92 -6.58 -1.39
N ILE A 47 3.03 -6.46 -2.37
CA ILE A 47 1.62 -6.07 -2.15
C ILE A 47 0.84 -7.18 -1.42
N PRO A 48 0.81 -8.44 -1.89
CA PRO A 48 0.05 -9.49 -1.20
C PRO A 48 0.59 -9.78 0.21
N LEU A 49 1.92 -9.71 0.42
CA LEU A 49 2.51 -9.86 1.75
C LEU A 49 2.05 -8.76 2.70
N ALA A 50 2.10 -7.50 2.26
CA ALA A 50 1.64 -6.36 3.04
C ALA A 50 0.13 -6.42 3.34
N LEU A 51 -0.71 -6.83 2.38
CA LEU A 51 -2.16 -7.01 2.59
C LEU A 51 -2.44 -8.10 3.64
N ALA A 52 -1.77 -9.24 3.54
CA ALA A 52 -1.95 -10.35 4.47
C ALA A 52 -1.61 -9.93 5.92
N GLU A 53 -0.50 -9.20 6.10
CA GLU A 53 -0.12 -8.72 7.43
C GLU A 53 -1.04 -7.62 7.94
N ALA A 54 -1.43 -6.67 7.08
CA ALA A 54 -2.38 -5.63 7.45
C ALA A 54 -3.71 -6.24 7.94
N GLN A 55 -4.22 -7.25 7.24
CA GLN A 55 -5.40 -7.99 7.68
C GLN A 55 -5.16 -8.71 9.02
N ALA A 56 -4.04 -9.43 9.17
CA ALA A 56 -3.72 -10.14 10.41
C ALA A 56 -3.57 -9.20 11.62
N GLN A 57 -3.14 -7.96 11.40
CA GLN A 57 -3.02 -6.91 12.42
C GLN A 57 -4.32 -6.13 12.65
N GLY A 58 -5.43 -6.51 11.99
CA GLY A 58 -6.72 -5.82 12.13
C GLY A 58 -6.75 -4.42 11.50
N ARG A 59 -5.77 -4.10 10.64
CA ARG A 59 -5.68 -2.83 9.89
C ARG A 59 -6.62 -2.81 8.69
N ILE A 60 -7.12 -3.96 8.24
CA ILE A 60 -8.14 -4.09 7.20
C ILE A 60 -9.32 -4.88 7.77
N LYS A 61 -10.52 -4.38 7.56
CA LYS A 61 -11.80 -4.98 7.95
C LYS A 61 -12.71 -5.14 6.73
N ARG A 62 -13.72 -6.00 6.86
CA ARG A 62 -14.76 -6.13 5.84
C ARG A 62 -15.49 -4.79 5.66
N GLY A 63 -15.61 -4.35 4.42
CA GLY A 63 -16.23 -3.09 4.02
C GLY A 63 -15.22 -2.00 3.65
N ASP A 64 -13.98 -2.10 4.16
CA ASP A 64 -12.93 -1.09 3.98
C ASP A 64 -12.60 -0.87 2.50
N GLN A 65 -12.35 0.37 2.13
CA GLN A 65 -11.81 0.78 0.84
C GLN A 65 -10.28 0.73 0.89
N VAL A 66 -9.69 -0.28 0.24
CA VAL A 66 -8.24 -0.47 0.19
C VAL A 66 -7.72 -0.10 -1.19
N VAL A 67 -6.79 0.84 -1.25
CA VAL A 67 -6.06 1.17 -2.47
C VAL A 67 -4.76 0.39 -2.50
N VAL A 68 -4.52 -0.34 -3.59
CA VAL A 68 -3.24 -0.98 -3.89
C VAL A 68 -2.61 -0.32 -5.10
N SER A 69 -1.30 -0.07 -5.06
CA SER A 69 -0.57 0.47 -6.21
C SER A 69 0.87 -0.02 -6.25
N GLY A 70 1.35 -0.33 -7.44
CA GLY A 70 2.71 -0.82 -7.64
C GLY A 70 3.27 -0.45 -9.00
N PHE A 71 4.59 -0.40 -9.07
CA PHE A 71 5.35 -0.19 -10.30
C PHE A 71 6.52 -1.19 -10.35
N GLY A 72 6.96 -1.54 -11.55
CA GLY A 72 8.07 -2.45 -11.78
C GLY A 72 8.82 -2.15 -13.07
N ALA A 73 9.93 -2.87 -13.28
CA ALA A 73 10.75 -2.73 -14.48
C ALA A 73 9.93 -3.04 -15.75
N GLY A 74 10.03 -2.18 -16.76
CA GLY A 74 9.21 -2.20 -17.97
C GLY A 74 9.31 -0.89 -18.78
N LEU A 75 8.74 0.24 -18.34
CA LEU A 75 7.98 0.51 -17.12
C LEU A 75 6.55 -0.04 -17.20
N SER A 76 6.10 -0.66 -16.11
CA SER A 76 4.71 -1.09 -15.94
C SER A 76 4.24 -0.74 -14.54
N TRP A 77 3.02 -0.25 -14.42
CA TRP A 77 2.40 0.10 -13.14
C TRP A 77 0.90 -0.15 -13.21
N ALA A 78 0.30 -0.36 -12.05
CA ALA A 78 -1.13 -0.50 -11.90
C ALA A 78 -1.58 -0.03 -10.53
N THR A 79 -2.84 0.40 -10.46
CA THR A 79 -3.53 0.76 -9.23
C THR A 79 -4.90 0.08 -9.25
N ALA A 80 -5.32 -0.45 -8.11
CA ALA A 80 -6.67 -0.97 -7.92
C ALA A 80 -7.27 -0.45 -6.62
N LEU A 81 -8.57 -0.18 -6.64
CA LEU A 81 -9.38 0.07 -5.46
C LEU A 81 -10.18 -1.22 -5.18
N VAL A 82 -10.07 -1.72 -3.96
CA VAL A 82 -10.71 -2.96 -3.52
C VAL A 82 -11.62 -2.63 -2.34
N ARG A 83 -12.88 -3.05 -2.41
CA ARG A 83 -13.72 -3.17 -1.21
C ARG A 83 -13.41 -4.52 -0.58
N TRP A 84 -12.81 -4.50 0.61
CA TRP A 84 -12.39 -5.70 1.33
C TRP A 84 -13.59 -6.44 1.97
#